data_AF-A0A955BH84-F1
#
_entry.id   AF-A0A955BH84-F1
#
_cell.length_a   1.000
_cell.length_b   1.000
_cell.length_c   1.000
_cell.angle_alpha   90.00
_cell.angle_beta   90.00
_cell.angle_gamma   90.00
#
_symmetry.space_group_name_H-M   'P 1'
#
loop_
_entity.id
_entity.type
_entity.pdbx_description
1 polymer ?
#
loop_
_entity_poly.entity_id
_entity_poly.type
_entity_poly.pdbx_seq_one_letter_code
_entity_poly.pdbx_strand_id
1 'polypeptide(L)'
;MIRVFSDGRTAVRFGLLCTAVFAVGMALSPAARADGPQRILPAGEKPNDARLKPLKDLDGYFPFQPYESNDEWAKRAERVRTQIRVSQGIWPEPTKTPLNAVVHGKKDFGDYTIEKVYFESMPGFYVTGSLYRPKNASGRVPAVLCPHGHWANGRFYDDGEAAVKQKIAVGAEQFLNGGRSPLQA
;
A
#
# COMPACT_ATOMS: atom_id res chain seq x y z
N MET A 1 14.31 25.85 68.68
CA MET A 1 15.46 25.84 69.60
C MET A 1 16.63 25.21 68.86
N ILE A 2 17.61 26.04 68.49
CA ILE A 2 18.82 25.66 67.75
C ILE A 2 19.80 25.03 68.75
N ARG A 3 20.39 23.88 68.41
CA ARG A 3 21.67 23.46 68.98
C ARG A 3 22.63 23.06 67.87
N VAL A 4 23.45 24.03 67.46
CA VAL A 4 24.67 23.80 66.69
C VAL A 4 25.73 23.32 67.67
N PHE A 5 26.17 22.07 67.56
CA PHE A 5 27.37 21.61 68.24
C PHE A 5 28.60 22.03 67.45
N SER A 6 29.35 22.95 68.05
CA SER A 6 30.70 23.37 67.69
C SER A 6 31.67 22.32 68.25
N ASP A 7 32.36 21.57 67.38
CA ASP A 7 33.70 21.09 67.71
C ASP A 7 34.54 20.83 66.44
N GLY A 8 35.57 21.64 66.25
CA GLY A 8 36.41 21.69 65.04
C GLY A 8 37.47 20.60 64.95
N ARG A 9 37.56 19.66 65.91
CA ARG A 9 38.56 18.57 65.89
C ARG A 9 38.04 17.27 65.28
N THR A 10 36.73 17.12 65.13
CA THR A 10 36.10 15.92 64.55
C THR A 10 36.14 15.94 63.02
N ALA A 11 36.23 17.12 62.41
CA ALA A 11 36.17 17.32 60.95
C ALA A 11 37.38 16.73 60.19
N VAL A 12 38.58 16.74 60.79
CA VAL A 12 39.81 16.33 60.09
C VAL A 12 39.99 14.79 60.09
N ARG A 13 39.49 14.08 61.11
CA ARG A 13 39.55 12.60 61.15
C ARG A 13 38.48 11.92 60.28
N PHE A 14 37.36 12.59 60.01
CA PHE A 14 36.34 12.10 59.08
C PHE A 14 36.73 12.31 57.59
N GLY A 15 37.49 13.37 57.29
CA GLY A 15 37.91 13.69 55.91
C GLY A 15 38.88 12.68 55.27
N LEU A 16 39.78 12.07 56.05
CA LEU A 16 40.74 11.07 55.53
C LEU A 16 40.15 9.65 55.44
N LEU A 17 39.14 9.31 56.24
CA LEU A 17 38.50 8.00 56.19
C LEU A 17 37.49 7.91 55.02
N CYS A 18 36.82 9.02 54.69
CA CYS A 18 35.87 9.07 53.58
C CYS A 18 36.54 9.01 52.19
N THR A 19 37.78 9.50 52.02
CA THR A 19 38.51 9.42 50.74
C THR A 19 39.10 8.03 50.49
N ALA A 20 39.53 7.31 51.52
CA ALA A 20 40.05 5.94 51.37
C ALA A 20 38.93 4.92 51.06
N VAL A 21 37.74 5.07 51.63
CA VAL A 21 36.59 4.17 51.37
C VAL A 21 36.00 4.41 49.97
N PHE A 22 36.02 5.65 49.46
CA PHE A 22 35.57 5.94 48.09
C PHE A 22 36.54 5.42 47.02
N ALA A 23 37.86 5.47 47.25
CA ALA A 23 38.85 4.98 46.30
C ALA A 23 38.89 3.44 46.20
N VAL A 24 38.62 2.72 47.30
CA VAL A 24 38.56 1.24 47.29
C VAL A 24 37.22 0.72 46.76
N GLY A 25 36.11 1.43 46.96
CA GLY A 25 34.80 1.07 46.40
C GLY A 25 34.73 1.15 44.87
N MET A 26 35.48 2.07 44.25
CA MET A 26 35.59 2.14 42.79
C MET A 26 36.47 1.04 42.17
N ALA A 27 37.41 0.47 42.91
CA ALA A 27 38.28 -0.60 42.42
C ALA A 27 37.63 -2.00 42.49
N LEU A 28 36.54 -2.16 43.25
CA LEU A 28 35.84 -3.43 43.47
C LEU A 28 34.41 -3.46 42.93
N SER A 29 34.02 -2.44 42.15
CA SER A 29 32.82 -2.57 41.34
C SER A 29 33.13 -3.62 40.26
N PRO A 30 32.44 -4.77 40.21
CA PRO A 30 32.53 -5.61 39.03
C PRO A 30 32.14 -4.69 37.88
N ALA A 31 33.08 -4.44 36.96
CA ALA A 31 32.75 -3.74 35.73
C ALA A 31 31.50 -4.44 35.21
N ALA A 32 30.37 -3.73 35.21
CA ALA A 32 29.15 -4.25 34.63
C ALA A 32 29.55 -4.57 33.21
N ARG A 33 29.79 -5.85 32.92
CA ARG A 33 29.93 -6.30 31.55
C ARG A 33 28.61 -5.86 30.94
N ALA A 34 28.69 -4.87 30.06
CA ALA A 34 27.62 -4.63 29.13
C ALA A 34 27.53 -5.94 28.35
N ASP A 35 26.72 -6.88 28.85
CA ASP A 35 26.29 -8.02 28.08
C ASP A 35 25.76 -7.39 26.79
N GLY A 36 26.46 -7.66 25.69
CA GLY A 36 26.11 -7.10 24.40
C GLY A 36 24.62 -7.34 24.11
N PRO A 37 24.03 -6.64 23.12
CA PRO A 37 22.62 -6.80 22.80
C PRO A 37 22.25 -8.28 22.79
N GLN A 38 21.28 -8.68 23.62
CA GLN A 38 20.87 -10.07 23.73
C GLN A 38 20.52 -10.59 22.34
N ARG A 39 21.41 -11.40 21.77
CA ARG A 39 21.19 -12.00 20.46
C ARG A 39 20.42 -13.29 20.70
N ILE A 40 19.27 -13.41 20.05
CA ILE A 40 18.46 -14.63 20.06
C ILE A 40 19.23 -15.78 19.39
N LEU A 41 20.13 -15.46 18.45
CA LEU A 41 20.95 -16.41 17.71
C LEU A 41 22.45 -16.14 17.95
N PRO A 42 23.31 -17.18 17.86
CA PRO A 42 24.76 -17.04 17.91
C PRO A 42 25.30 -16.02 16.88
N ALA A 43 26.47 -15.47 17.15
CA ALA A 43 27.11 -14.51 16.25
C ALA A 43 27.38 -15.16 14.88
N GLY A 44 26.88 -14.54 13.80
CA GLY A 44 27.01 -15.04 12.43
C GLY A 44 25.81 -15.84 11.94
N GLU A 45 24.93 -16.28 12.85
CA GLU A 45 23.71 -16.99 12.49
C GLU A 45 22.57 -16.01 12.17
N LYS A 46 21.86 -16.31 11.09
CA LYS A 46 20.67 -15.57 10.67
C LYS A 46 19.43 -16.41 10.98
N PRO A 47 18.29 -15.77 11.33
CA PRO A 47 17.03 -16.49 11.45
C PRO A 47 16.69 -17.22 10.15
N ASN A 48 15.99 -18.35 10.25
CA ASN A 48 15.43 -19.03 9.09
C ASN A 48 14.21 -18.25 8.56
N ASP A 49 14.49 -17.10 7.96
CA ASP A 49 13.51 -16.13 7.49
C ASP A 49 13.53 -16.08 5.96
N ALA A 50 12.36 -16.28 5.35
CA ALA A 50 12.20 -16.23 3.91
C ALA A 50 12.61 -14.89 3.28
N ARG A 51 12.56 -13.78 4.05
CA ARG A 51 12.98 -12.44 3.62
C ARG A 51 14.49 -12.30 3.46
N LEU A 52 15.28 -13.22 4.03
CA LEU A 52 16.74 -13.24 3.91
C LEU A 52 17.21 -14.09 2.72
N LYS A 53 16.30 -14.77 2.03
CA LYS A 53 16.59 -15.48 0.77
C LYS A 53 16.83 -14.46 -0.35
N PRO A 54 17.51 -14.86 -1.45
CA PRO A 54 17.64 -14.01 -2.62
C PRO A 54 16.27 -13.46 -3.07
N LEU A 55 16.26 -12.19 -3.49
CA LEU A 55 15.04 -11.57 -4.02
C LEU A 55 14.57 -12.35 -5.25
N LYS A 56 13.26 -12.43 -5.41
CA LYS A 56 12.67 -12.86 -6.69
C LYS A 56 12.80 -11.69 -7.65
N ASP A 57 13.55 -11.88 -8.73
CA ASP A 57 13.64 -10.96 -9.86
C ASP A 57 12.77 -11.44 -11.03
N LEU A 58 12.85 -10.77 -12.18
CA LEU A 58 12.10 -11.11 -13.38
C LEU A 58 12.75 -12.24 -14.19
N ASP A 59 14.00 -12.59 -13.88
CA ASP A 59 14.82 -13.55 -14.63
C ASP A 59 14.83 -14.95 -13.97
N GLY A 60 14.25 -15.08 -12.78
CA GLY A 60 14.11 -16.33 -12.05
C GLY A 60 13.18 -17.36 -12.68
N TYR A 61 13.35 -18.64 -12.29
CA TYR A 61 12.46 -19.74 -12.70
C TYR A 61 11.18 -19.76 -11.84
N PHE A 62 10.02 -19.67 -12.50
CA PHE A 62 8.70 -19.68 -11.86
C PHE A 62 7.86 -20.86 -12.33
N PRO A 63 8.08 -22.08 -11.82
CA PRO A 63 7.30 -23.24 -12.24
C PRO A 63 5.84 -23.08 -11.80
N PHE A 64 4.92 -23.20 -12.76
CA PHE A 64 3.50 -23.37 -12.46
C PHE A 64 3.21 -24.86 -12.29
N GLN A 65 2.89 -25.26 -11.06
CA GLN A 65 2.40 -26.60 -10.77
C GLN A 65 0.86 -26.53 -10.67
N PRO A 66 0.12 -27.08 -11.63
CA PRO A 66 -1.33 -27.08 -11.58
C PRO A 66 -1.83 -27.92 -10.40
N TYR A 67 -3.00 -27.56 -9.88
CA TYR A 67 -3.67 -28.35 -8.84
C TYR A 67 -4.35 -29.57 -9.48
N GLU A 68 -4.36 -30.70 -8.78
CA GLU A 68 -4.89 -31.97 -9.31
C GLU A 68 -6.43 -32.03 -9.25
N SER A 69 -7.06 -31.10 -8.52
CA SER A 69 -8.52 -31.03 -8.38
C SER A 69 -9.04 -29.60 -8.19
N ASN A 70 -10.34 -29.44 -8.47
CA ASN A 70 -11.06 -28.19 -8.22
C ASN A 70 -11.05 -27.80 -6.74
N ASP A 71 -11.11 -28.77 -5.83
CA ASP A 71 -11.12 -28.53 -4.38
C ASP A 71 -9.79 -27.96 -3.88
N GLU A 72 -8.67 -28.50 -4.37
CA GLU A 72 -7.35 -27.96 -4.07
C GLU A 72 -7.15 -26.55 -4.65
N TRP A 73 -7.58 -26.35 -5.90
CA TRP A 73 -7.56 -25.03 -6.52
C TRP A 73 -8.41 -24.02 -5.72
N ALA A 74 -9.60 -24.41 -5.27
CA ALA A 74 -10.49 -23.54 -4.50
C ALA A 74 -9.84 -23.08 -3.19
N LYS A 75 -9.16 -23.99 -2.47
CA LYS A 75 -8.38 -23.66 -1.27
C LYS A 75 -7.24 -22.68 -1.56
N ARG A 76 -6.50 -22.86 -2.67
CA ARG A 76 -5.48 -21.88 -3.08
C ARG A 76 -6.09 -20.54 -3.42
N ALA A 77 -7.17 -20.52 -4.18
CA ALA A 77 -7.80 -19.32 -4.67
C ALA A 77 -8.34 -18.46 -3.52
N GLU A 78 -8.93 -19.08 -2.48
CA GLU A 78 -9.26 -18.39 -1.23
C GLU A 78 -8.01 -17.75 -0.62
N ARG A 79 -6.95 -18.53 -0.42
CA ARG A 79 -5.71 -18.03 0.21
C ARG A 79 -5.10 -16.85 -0.55
N VAL A 80 -5.07 -16.91 -1.89
CA VAL A 80 -4.57 -15.80 -2.72
C VAL A 80 -5.46 -14.57 -2.57
N ARG A 81 -6.78 -14.72 -2.64
CA ARG A 81 -7.72 -13.59 -2.49
C ARG A 81 -7.56 -12.92 -1.12
N THR A 82 -7.41 -13.71 -0.06
CA THR A 82 -7.20 -13.20 1.29
C THR A 82 -5.84 -12.49 1.42
N GLN A 83 -4.77 -13.04 0.85
CA GLN A 83 -3.46 -12.36 0.78
C GLN A 83 -3.54 -11.01 0.05
N ILE A 84 -4.25 -10.95 -1.08
CA ILE A 84 -4.47 -9.70 -1.81
C ILE A 84 -5.20 -8.70 -0.91
N ARG A 85 -6.32 -9.09 -0.28
CA ARG A 85 -7.08 -8.19 0.62
C ARG A 85 -6.22 -7.65 1.77
N VAL A 86 -5.42 -8.51 2.42
CA VAL A 86 -4.50 -8.10 3.48
C VAL A 86 -3.46 -7.11 2.96
N SER A 87 -2.83 -7.39 1.81
CA SER A 87 -1.82 -6.50 1.22
C SER A 87 -2.38 -5.13 0.80
N GLN A 88 -3.66 -5.08 0.42
CA GLN A 88 -4.35 -3.85 0.06
C GLN A 88 -4.95 -3.12 1.28
N GLY A 89 -4.78 -3.65 2.50
CA GLY A 89 -5.30 -3.04 3.73
C GLY A 89 -6.83 -3.09 3.85
N ILE A 90 -7.50 -3.97 3.11
CA ILE A 90 -8.97 -4.11 3.09
C ILE A 90 -9.43 -5.40 3.80
N TRP A 91 -8.59 -5.95 4.68
CA TRP A 91 -8.92 -7.14 5.48
C TRP A 91 -8.97 -6.78 6.98
N PRO A 92 -10.08 -7.07 7.69
CA PRO A 92 -11.36 -7.55 7.17
C PRO A 92 -12.02 -6.52 6.22
N GLU A 93 -13.01 -6.96 5.43
CA GLU A 93 -13.68 -6.05 4.49
C GLU A 93 -14.25 -4.83 5.23
N PRO A 94 -14.02 -3.60 4.73
CA PRO A 94 -14.58 -2.41 5.33
C PRO A 94 -16.11 -2.44 5.29
N THR A 95 -16.74 -1.76 6.24
CA THR A 95 -18.20 -1.62 6.28
C THR A 95 -18.69 -0.97 4.98
N LYS A 96 -19.57 -1.67 4.26
CA LYS A 96 -20.17 -1.12 3.04
C LYS A 96 -21.03 0.09 3.38
N THR A 97 -20.81 1.18 2.67
CA THR A 97 -21.64 2.38 2.73
C THR A 97 -22.59 2.43 1.54
N PRO A 98 -23.73 3.16 1.64
CA PRO A 98 -24.54 3.46 0.48
C PRO A 98 -23.69 4.16 -0.59
N LEU A 99 -23.86 3.78 -1.85
CA LEU A 99 -23.03 4.28 -2.96
C LEU A 99 -23.27 5.77 -3.26
N ASN A 100 -24.48 6.28 -2.98
CA ASN A 100 -24.88 7.67 -3.22
C ASN A 100 -24.48 8.19 -4.62
N ALA A 101 -24.70 7.37 -5.65
CA ALA A 101 -24.29 7.69 -7.01
C ALA A 101 -25.20 8.77 -7.63
N VAL A 102 -24.58 9.74 -8.30
CA VAL A 102 -25.25 10.79 -9.06
C VAL A 102 -24.86 10.66 -10.53
N VAL A 103 -25.88 10.53 -11.38
CA VAL A 103 -25.74 10.48 -12.85
C VAL A 103 -26.27 11.78 -13.43
N HIS A 104 -25.47 12.48 -14.22
CA HIS A 104 -25.86 13.79 -14.75
C HIS A 104 -25.18 14.14 -16.09
N GLY A 105 -25.68 15.19 -16.75
CA GLY A 105 -25.06 15.73 -17.96
C GLY A 105 -25.10 14.79 -19.16
N LYS A 106 -26.27 14.17 -19.39
CA LYS A 106 -26.52 13.25 -20.50
C LYS A 106 -26.24 13.89 -21.86
N LYS A 107 -25.46 13.20 -22.68
CA LYS A 107 -25.21 13.52 -24.10
C LYS A 107 -25.66 12.34 -24.97
N ASP A 108 -26.34 12.64 -26.07
CA ASP A 108 -26.85 11.65 -27.03
C ASP A 108 -25.87 11.52 -28.21
N PHE A 109 -25.51 10.29 -28.55
CA PHE A 109 -24.61 9.93 -29.65
C PHE A 109 -25.28 8.98 -30.66
N GLY A 110 -26.60 9.08 -30.82
CA GLY A 110 -27.37 8.26 -31.76
C GLY A 110 -27.84 6.95 -31.11
N ASP A 111 -26.97 5.94 -31.09
CA ASP A 111 -27.29 4.60 -30.59
C ASP A 111 -27.03 4.42 -29.09
N TYR A 112 -26.25 5.33 -28.50
CA TYR A 112 -25.91 5.32 -27.08
C TYR A 112 -25.88 6.73 -26.50
N THR A 113 -25.77 6.79 -25.17
CA THR A 113 -25.65 8.02 -24.41
C THR A 113 -24.44 7.97 -23.50
N ILE A 114 -23.82 9.12 -23.27
CA ILE A 114 -22.75 9.28 -22.29
C ILE A 114 -23.24 10.20 -21.18
N GLU A 115 -23.09 9.76 -19.93
CA GLU A 115 -23.41 10.53 -18.74
C GLU A 115 -22.21 10.60 -17.81
N LYS A 116 -22.07 11.72 -17.11
CA LYS A 116 -21.09 11.84 -16.03
C LYS A 116 -21.67 11.17 -14.79
N VAL A 117 -20.83 10.42 -14.09
CA VAL A 117 -21.18 9.79 -12.84
C VAL A 117 -20.16 10.18 -11.79
N TYR A 118 -20.63 10.46 -10.58
CA TYR A 118 -19.79 10.43 -9.40
C TYR A 118 -20.51 9.71 -8.28
N PHE A 119 -19.76 9.08 -7.39
CA PHE A 119 -20.30 8.36 -6.25
C PHE A 119 -19.30 8.35 -5.11
N GLU A 120 -19.80 8.13 -3.90
CA GLU A 120 -19.01 8.08 -2.68
C GLU A 120 -18.50 6.64 -2.47
N SER A 121 -17.21 6.43 -2.70
CA SER A 121 -16.55 5.11 -2.58
C SER A 121 -16.25 4.73 -1.12
N MET A 122 -15.98 5.74 -0.30
CA MET A 122 -15.83 5.71 1.15
C MET A 122 -16.31 7.06 1.69
N PRO A 123 -16.67 7.18 2.98
CA PRO A 123 -17.08 8.47 3.56
C PRO A 123 -16.13 9.62 3.21
N GLY A 124 -16.61 10.60 2.45
CA GLY A 124 -15.84 11.76 1.99
C GLY A 124 -14.95 11.54 0.74
N PHE A 125 -14.92 10.33 0.17
CA PHE A 125 -14.07 9.98 -0.98
C PHE A 125 -14.90 9.70 -2.23
N TYR A 126 -14.83 10.62 -3.19
CA TYR A 126 -15.57 10.53 -4.44
C TYR A 126 -14.76 9.91 -5.58
N VAL A 127 -15.40 9.00 -6.28
CA VAL A 127 -14.92 8.45 -7.56
C VAL A 127 -15.80 9.00 -8.66
N THR A 128 -15.18 9.40 -9.78
CA THR A 128 -15.89 9.92 -10.95
C THR A 128 -15.66 9.05 -12.17
N GLY A 129 -16.60 9.07 -13.11
CA GLY A 129 -16.53 8.29 -14.34
C GLY A 129 -17.48 8.81 -15.42
N SER A 130 -17.43 8.13 -16.57
CA SER A 130 -18.41 8.26 -17.65
C SER A 130 -19.18 6.96 -17.77
N LEU A 131 -20.51 7.05 -17.87
CA LEU A 131 -21.41 5.92 -18.05
C LEU A 131 -21.91 5.93 -19.49
N TYR A 132 -21.60 4.86 -20.22
CA TYR A 132 -22.02 4.63 -21.60
C TYR A 132 -23.22 3.70 -21.57
N ARG A 133 -24.37 4.16 -22.08
CA ARG A 133 -25.61 3.37 -22.10
C ARG A 133 -26.17 3.23 -23.50
N PRO A 134 -26.41 2.01 -24.00
CA PRO A 134 -27.18 1.81 -25.23
C PRO A 134 -28.61 2.34 -25.04
N LYS A 135 -29.17 2.98 -26.06
CA LYS A 135 -30.52 3.56 -25.98
C LYS A 135 -31.63 2.52 -26.11
N ASN A 136 -31.40 1.46 -26.87
CA ASN A 136 -32.40 0.47 -27.23
C ASN A 136 -32.24 -0.87 -26.49
N ALA A 137 -31.67 -0.83 -25.28
CA ALA A 137 -31.55 -2.02 -24.44
C ALA A 137 -32.82 -2.27 -23.62
N SER A 138 -33.34 -3.50 -23.65
CA SER A 138 -34.43 -3.95 -22.79
C SER A 138 -33.90 -4.92 -21.72
N GLY A 139 -34.38 -4.76 -20.48
CA GLY A 139 -33.96 -5.61 -19.36
C GLY A 139 -32.53 -5.37 -18.89
N ARG A 140 -31.94 -6.41 -18.28
CA ARG A 140 -30.56 -6.36 -17.77
C ARG A 140 -29.58 -6.62 -18.92
N VAL A 141 -28.63 -5.71 -19.11
CA VAL A 141 -27.52 -5.88 -20.05
C VAL A 141 -26.20 -6.04 -19.30
N PRO A 142 -25.18 -6.68 -19.91
CA PRO A 142 -23.84 -6.72 -19.34
C PRO A 142 -23.28 -5.32 -19.10
N ALA A 143 -22.52 -5.17 -18.02
CA ALA A 143 -21.75 -3.97 -17.73
C ALA A 143 -20.26 -4.31 -17.82
N VAL A 144 -19.48 -3.40 -18.41
CA VAL A 144 -18.03 -3.52 -18.52
C VAL A 144 -17.40 -2.36 -17.76
N LEU A 145 -16.46 -2.68 -16.86
CA LEU A 145 -15.64 -1.67 -16.19
C LEU A 145 -14.35 -1.48 -17.00
N CYS A 146 -14.09 -0.24 -17.41
CA CYS A 146 -12.94 0.10 -18.24
C CYS A 146 -11.93 0.99 -17.47
N PRO A 147 -11.09 0.44 -16.58
CA PRO A 147 -10.01 1.19 -15.97
C PRO A 147 -8.94 1.51 -17.03
N HIS A 148 -8.33 2.70 -16.95
CA HIS A 148 -7.27 3.10 -17.87
C HIS A 148 -5.89 3.06 -17.20
N GLY A 149 -4.84 2.98 -18.01
CA GLY A 149 -3.45 3.09 -17.57
C GLY A 149 -3.04 4.51 -17.18
N HIS A 150 -1.75 4.69 -16.87
CA HIS A 150 -1.14 5.96 -16.48
C HIS A 150 -0.77 6.82 -17.71
N TRP A 151 -1.78 7.33 -18.40
CA TRP A 151 -1.58 8.21 -19.56
C TRP A 151 -1.78 9.67 -19.18
N ALA A 152 -1.11 10.58 -19.90
CA ALA A 152 -1.37 12.01 -19.77
C ALA A 152 -2.85 12.29 -20.03
N ASN A 153 -3.48 13.09 -19.15
CA ASN A 153 -4.92 13.38 -19.14
C ASN A 153 -5.85 12.17 -18.91
N GLY A 154 -5.31 10.95 -18.75
CA GLY A 154 -6.05 9.73 -18.39
C GLY A 154 -7.31 9.55 -19.23
N ARG A 155 -8.45 9.33 -18.57
CA ARG A 155 -9.76 9.26 -19.21
C ARG A 155 -10.04 10.43 -20.16
N PHE A 156 -9.47 11.62 -19.99
CA PHE A 156 -9.68 12.78 -20.86
C PHE A 156 -8.65 12.92 -21.99
N TYR A 157 -7.89 11.86 -22.28
CA TYR A 157 -6.93 11.86 -23.38
C TYR A 157 -7.61 12.20 -24.72
N ASP A 158 -6.96 13.10 -25.47
CA ASP A 158 -7.30 13.49 -26.83
C ASP A 158 -6.00 13.58 -27.64
N ASP A 159 -5.84 12.71 -28.63
CA ASP A 159 -4.67 12.68 -29.52
C ASP A 159 -4.66 13.85 -30.52
N GLY A 160 -5.79 14.55 -30.66
CA GLY A 160 -5.96 15.64 -31.60
C GLY A 160 -6.21 15.14 -33.03
N GLU A 161 -6.98 15.92 -33.78
CA GLU A 161 -7.47 15.50 -35.11
C GLU A 161 -6.34 15.26 -36.13
N ALA A 162 -5.29 16.08 -36.09
CA ALA A 162 -4.17 15.96 -37.03
C ALA A 162 -3.38 14.66 -36.85
N ALA A 163 -3.07 14.28 -35.60
CA ALA A 163 -2.34 13.06 -35.29
C ALA A 163 -3.15 11.82 -35.69
N VAL A 164 -4.46 11.83 -35.40
CA VAL A 164 -5.35 10.72 -35.77
C VAL A 164 -5.49 10.58 -37.28
N LYS A 165 -5.58 11.68 -38.03
CA LYS A 165 -5.57 11.63 -39.50
C LYS A 165 -4.27 11.01 -40.04
N GLN A 166 -3.12 11.28 -39.42
CA GLN A 166 -1.86 10.62 -39.79
C GLN A 166 -1.91 9.12 -39.50
N LYS A 167 -2.44 8.71 -38.33
CA LYS A 167 -2.63 7.30 -37.97
C LYS A 167 -3.56 6.58 -38.94
N ILE A 168 -4.65 7.23 -39.35
CA ILE A 168 -5.59 6.70 -40.35
C ILE A 168 -4.88 6.53 -41.71
N ALA A 169 -4.08 7.51 -42.13
CA ALA A 169 -3.37 7.45 -43.40
C ALA A 169 -2.37 6.28 -43.48
N VAL A 170 -1.77 5.87 -42.35
CA VAL A 170 -0.87 4.71 -42.27
C VAL A 170 -1.58 3.41 -41.90
N GLY A 171 -2.90 3.40 -41.76
CA GLY A 171 -3.71 2.23 -41.42
C GLY A 171 -3.62 1.78 -39.95
N ALA A 172 -3.08 2.60 -39.06
CA ALA A 172 -2.98 2.32 -37.62
C ALA A 172 -4.28 2.63 -36.86
N GLU A 173 -5.19 3.38 -37.48
CA GLU A 173 -6.52 3.72 -36.94
C GLU A 173 -7.53 3.71 -38.09
N GLN A 174 -8.80 3.44 -37.80
CA GLN A 174 -9.88 3.45 -38.77
C GLN A 174 -10.87 4.59 -38.51
N PHE A 175 -11.09 4.96 -37.24
CA PHE A 175 -12.13 5.90 -36.83
C PHE A 175 -11.53 7.17 -36.24
N LEU A 176 -11.99 8.33 -36.73
CA LEU A 176 -11.51 9.61 -36.21
C LEU A 176 -11.82 9.79 -34.71
N ASN A 177 -13.06 9.52 -34.31
CA ASN A 177 -13.47 9.66 -32.90
C ASN A 177 -12.77 8.61 -32.02
N GLY A 178 -12.66 7.36 -32.50
CA GLY A 178 -11.93 6.27 -31.87
C GLY A 178 -10.48 6.61 -31.59
N GLY A 179 -9.78 7.12 -32.60
CA GLY A 179 -8.38 7.49 -32.47
C GLY A 179 -8.14 8.73 -31.61
N ARG A 180 -9.08 9.68 -31.60
CA ARG A 180 -8.94 10.90 -30.78
C ARG A 180 -9.03 10.55 -29.31
N SER A 181 -10.07 9.82 -28.91
CA SER A 181 -10.31 9.51 -27.50
C SER A 181 -10.52 8.02 -27.29
N PRO A 182 -9.49 7.17 -27.45
CA PRO A 182 -9.62 5.70 -27.34
C PRO A 182 -10.12 5.20 -25.98
N LEU A 183 -10.09 6.05 -24.94
CA LEU A 183 -10.60 5.75 -23.60
C LEU A 183 -12.05 6.22 -23.37
N GLN A 184 -12.63 6.98 -24.32
CA GLN A 184 -13.98 7.54 -24.24
C GLN A 184 -14.83 7.37 -25.51
N ALA A 185 -14.26 6.82 -26.59
CA ALA A 185 -14.92 6.74 -27.90
C ALA A 185 -15.88 5.56 -28.02
#